data_AF-A0A348V9V4-F1
#
_entry.id   AF-A0A348V9V4-F1
#
_cell.length_a   1.000
_cell.length_b   1.000
_cell.length_c   1.000
_cell.angle_alpha   90.00
_cell.angle_beta   90.00
_cell.angle_gamma   90.00
#
_symmetry.space_group_name_H-M   'P 1'
#
loop_
_entity.id
_entity.type
_entity.pdbx_description
1 polymer ?
#
loop_
_entity_poly.entity_id
_entity_poly.type
_entity_poly.pdbx_seq_one_letter_code
_entity_poly.pdbx_strand_id
1 'polypeptide(L)'
;MKGAREYARLFSTGQHGRLYLVSSSHARGATFRVFVLPLGEKAIKNGDCNAPLNHAAVEVFGVVSGQEGWSEEYGWLHSGPWQEDFHAIVDKRRDEINLAKIKETAKKQKDNLANIQRIKELLSTY
;
A
#
# COMPACT_ATOMS: atom_id res chain seq x y z
N MET A 1 -16.22 -4.35 1.00
CA MET A 1 -14.76 -4.06 1.10
C MET A 1 -14.43 -2.57 0.95
N LYS A 2 -14.93 -1.69 1.83
CA LYS A 2 -14.39 -0.33 1.99
C LYS A 2 -13.17 -0.41 2.93
N GLY A 3 -12.15 0.44 2.76
CA GLY A 3 -10.94 0.45 3.59
C GLY A 3 -9.81 -0.48 3.12
N ALA A 4 -10.01 -1.80 3.06
CA ALA A 4 -8.92 -2.73 2.70
C ALA A 4 -8.34 -2.46 1.31
N ARG A 5 -9.20 -2.23 0.32
CA ARG A 5 -8.78 -1.98 -1.07
C ARG A 5 -8.03 -0.67 -1.23
N GLU A 6 -8.32 0.31 -0.38
CA GLU A 6 -7.69 1.62 -0.38
C GLU A 6 -6.25 1.52 0.12
N TYR A 7 -6.03 0.84 1.24
CA TYR A 7 -4.70 0.71 1.85
C TYR A 7 -3.83 -0.36 1.20
N ALA A 8 -4.41 -1.48 0.75
CA ALA A 8 -3.65 -2.58 0.12
C ALA A 8 -2.90 -2.13 -1.14
N ARG A 9 -3.37 -1.10 -1.84
CA ARG A 9 -2.69 -0.52 -3.02
C ARG A 9 -1.55 0.42 -2.68
N LEU A 10 -1.50 0.92 -1.45
CA LEU A 10 -0.49 1.88 -1.01
C LEU A 10 0.75 1.20 -0.46
N PHE A 11 0.56 0.02 0.16
CA PHE A 11 1.59 -0.69 0.89
C PHE A 11 1.76 -2.13 0.43
N SER A 12 3.00 -2.58 0.34
CA SER A 12 3.37 -3.99 0.37
C SER A 12 3.45 -4.48 1.81
N THR A 13 3.31 -5.79 2.04
CA THR A 13 3.50 -6.37 3.37
C THR A 13 4.89 -6.04 3.93
N GLY A 14 4.93 -5.56 5.17
CA GLY A 14 6.19 -5.19 5.81
C GLY A 14 6.03 -4.40 7.10
N GLN A 15 7.16 -4.18 7.75
CA GLN A 15 7.26 -3.40 8.98
C GLN A 15 7.51 -1.92 8.67
N HIS A 16 6.70 -1.04 9.26
CA HIS A 16 6.79 0.40 9.22
C HIS A 16 6.86 0.93 10.66
N GLY A 17 8.07 1.09 11.17
CA GLY A 17 8.28 1.41 12.59
C GLY A 17 7.77 0.27 13.48
N ARG A 18 6.76 0.56 14.32
CA ARG A 18 6.10 -0.43 15.18
C ARG A 18 4.89 -1.10 14.53
N LEU A 19 4.46 -0.63 13.37
CA LEU A 19 3.33 -1.22 12.66
C LEU A 19 3.84 -2.27 11.69
N TYR A 20 3.18 -3.41 11.65
CA TYR A 20 3.37 -4.40 10.60
C TYR A 20 2.10 -4.44 9.75
N LEU A 21 2.24 -4.04 8.49
CA LEU A 21 1.15 -3.98 7.53
C LEU A 21 1.16 -5.27 6.72
N VAL A 22 0.01 -5.91 6.59
CA VAL A 22 -0.18 -7.08 5.74
C VAL A 22 -1.09 -6.67 4.60
N SER A 23 -0.58 -6.75 3.39
CA SER A 23 -1.30 -6.45 2.17
C SER A 23 -1.30 -7.70 1.28
N SER A 24 -2.48 -8.21 0.94
CA SER A 24 -2.60 -9.34 0.02
C SER A 24 -3.61 -9.04 -1.06
N SER A 25 -3.45 -9.74 -2.18
CA SER A 25 -4.40 -9.75 -3.28
C SER A 25 -4.68 -11.19 -3.67
N HIS A 26 -5.94 -11.59 -3.61
CA HIS A 26 -6.40 -12.89 -4.07
C HIS A 26 -7.48 -12.72 -5.15
N ALA A 27 -7.90 -13.81 -5.78
CA ALA A 27 -8.88 -13.79 -6.88
C ALA A 27 -10.20 -13.08 -6.54
N ARG A 28 -10.52 -12.92 -5.25
CA ARG A 28 -11.77 -12.33 -4.75
C ARG A 28 -11.64 -10.90 -4.24
N GLY A 29 -10.43 -10.35 -4.16
CA GLY A 29 -10.22 -8.99 -3.67
C GLY A 29 -8.87 -8.78 -3.01
N ALA A 30 -8.67 -7.55 -2.54
CA ALA A 30 -7.50 -7.17 -1.77
C ALA A 30 -7.84 -7.17 -0.28
N THR A 31 -6.95 -7.74 0.54
CA THR A 31 -7.06 -7.78 1.99
C THR A 31 -5.99 -6.89 2.61
N PHE A 32 -6.31 -6.30 3.77
CA PHE A 32 -5.39 -5.43 4.47
C PHE A 32 -5.55 -5.57 5.98
N ARG A 33 -4.46 -5.83 6.68
CA ARG A 33 -4.44 -5.97 8.15
C ARG A 33 -3.28 -5.16 8.73
N VAL A 34 -3.45 -4.65 9.94
CA VAL A 34 -2.43 -3.89 10.66
C VAL A 34 -2.21 -4.52 12.02
N PHE A 35 -0.95 -4.78 12.33
CA PHE A 35 -0.51 -5.30 13.62
C PHE A 35 0.40 -4.29 14.30
N VAL A 36 0.27 -4.15 15.62
CA VAL A 36 1.23 -3.41 16.46
C VAL A 36 2.22 -4.40 17.03
N LEU A 37 3.51 -4.17 16.78
CA LEU A 37 4.59 -4.95 17.34
C LEU A 37 4.99 -4.43 18.74
N PRO A 38 5.51 -5.30 19.61
CA PRO A 38 6.15 -4.89 20.84
C PRO A 38 7.30 -3.92 20.57
N LEU A 39 7.59 -3.07 21.56
CA LEU A 39 8.61 -2.03 21.43
C LEU A 39 9.98 -2.66 21.16
N GLY A 40 10.65 -2.22 20.09
CA GLY A 40 11.99 -2.68 19.72
C GLY A 40 12.03 -4.02 18.99
N GLU A 41 10.89 -4.67 18.78
CA GLU A 41 10.85 -5.95 18.05
C GLU A 41 10.82 -5.76 16.53
N LYS A 42 11.46 -6.72 15.85
CA LYS A 42 11.32 -6.91 14.40
C LYS A 42 10.23 -7.94 14.13
N ALA A 43 9.49 -7.72 13.06
CA ALA A 43 8.50 -8.68 12.59
C ALA A 43 9.17 -9.99 12.16
N ILE A 44 8.69 -11.10 12.71
CA ILE A 44 9.01 -12.45 12.27
C ILE A 44 8.06 -12.75 11.10
N LYS A 45 8.59 -12.71 9.89
CA LYS A 45 7.80 -12.91 8.67
C LYS A 45 7.25 -14.33 8.61
N ASN A 46 5.97 -14.44 8.23
CA ASN A 46 5.27 -15.71 8.01
C ASN A 46 4.90 -15.92 6.53
N GLY A 47 5.78 -15.52 5.61
CA GLY A 47 5.44 -15.38 4.18
C GLY A 47 4.90 -13.99 3.85
N ASP A 48 4.63 -13.76 2.56
CA ASP A 48 4.47 -12.41 2.01
C ASP A 48 3.09 -11.78 2.26
N CYS A 49 2.09 -12.58 2.65
CA CYS A 49 0.71 -12.15 2.79
C CYS A 49 0.08 -12.51 4.14
N ASN A 50 0.90 -12.88 5.12
CA ASN A 50 0.44 -13.44 6.39
C ASN A 50 0.80 -12.54 7.58
N ALA A 51 0.06 -12.75 8.67
CA ALA A 51 0.32 -12.15 9.98
C ALA A 51 1.74 -12.49 10.49
N PRO A 52 2.38 -11.59 11.25
CA PRO A 52 3.70 -11.85 11.83
C PRO A 52 3.61 -12.98 12.88
N LEU A 53 4.67 -13.76 13.03
CA LEU A 53 4.73 -14.83 14.05
C LEU A 53 5.05 -14.30 15.46
N ASN A 54 5.22 -12.99 15.63
CA ASN A 54 5.43 -12.38 16.95
C ASN A 54 4.20 -12.65 17.83
N HIS A 55 4.36 -13.48 18.87
CA HIS A 55 3.26 -13.88 19.75
C HIS A 55 2.62 -12.69 20.50
N ALA A 56 3.39 -11.62 20.74
CA ALA A 56 2.91 -10.42 21.41
C ALA A 56 2.43 -9.33 20.43
N ALA A 57 2.40 -9.60 19.12
CA ALA A 57 1.82 -8.67 18.16
C ALA A 57 0.30 -8.67 18.26
N VAL A 58 -0.29 -7.48 18.21
CA VAL A 58 -1.75 -7.30 18.33
C VAL A 58 -2.31 -6.81 17.01
N GLU A 59 -3.30 -7.51 16.47
CA GLU A 59 -4.05 -7.02 15.31
C GLU A 59 -4.95 -5.86 15.73
N VAL A 60 -4.75 -4.70 15.12
CA VAL A 60 -5.50 -3.47 15.45
C VAL A 60 -6.43 -3.02 14.32
N PHE A 61 -6.19 -3.47 13.09
CA PHE A 61 -7.06 -3.24 11.94
C PHE A 61 -7.18 -4.52 11.14
N GLY A 62 -8.40 -4.90 10.78
CA GLY A 62 -8.69 -6.16 10.11
C GLY A 62 -10.17 -6.27 9.77
N VAL A 63 -10.65 -7.51 9.61
CA VAL A 63 -12.05 -7.81 9.32
C VAL A 63 -12.89 -7.59 10.58
N VAL A 64 -13.86 -6.67 10.51
CA VAL A 64 -14.80 -6.37 11.60
C VAL A 64 -16.15 -7.07 11.43
N SER A 65 -16.54 -7.38 10.20
CA SER A 65 -17.81 -8.04 9.88
C SER A 65 -17.73 -8.75 8.53
N GLY A 66 -18.72 -9.60 8.25
CA GLY A 66 -18.86 -10.33 6.98
C GLY A 66 -18.20 -11.70 6.97
N GLN A 67 -18.37 -12.41 5.86
CA GLN A 67 -17.78 -13.73 5.65
C GLN A 67 -16.42 -13.60 4.98
N GLU A 68 -15.43 -14.30 5.52
CA GLU A 68 -14.07 -14.30 4.99
C GLU A 68 -14.04 -14.64 3.49
N GLY A 69 -13.35 -13.80 2.71
CA GLY A 69 -13.26 -13.91 1.26
C GLY A 69 -14.54 -13.60 0.47
N TRP A 70 -15.58 -13.03 1.10
CA TRP A 70 -16.84 -12.67 0.42
C TRP A 70 -17.34 -11.26 0.76
N SER A 71 -17.90 -11.07 1.95
CA SER A 71 -18.57 -9.81 2.36
C SER A 71 -17.79 -9.02 3.41
N GLU A 72 -16.49 -9.27 3.52
CA GLU A 72 -15.62 -8.65 4.54
C GLU A 72 -15.72 -7.12 4.54
N GLU A 73 -16.02 -6.59 5.72
CA GLU A 73 -15.85 -5.20 6.08
C GLU A 73 -14.61 -5.06 6.94
N TYR A 74 -13.78 -4.08 6.62
CA TYR A 74 -12.53 -3.84 7.31
C TYR A 74 -12.62 -2.57 8.14
N GLY A 75 -12.04 -2.61 9.33
CA GLY A 75 -12.06 -1.51 10.27
C GLY A 75 -11.08 -1.70 11.41
N TRP A 76 -11.07 -0.71 12.31
CA TRP A 76 -10.28 -0.74 13.53
C TRP A 76 -10.90 -1.71 14.53
N LEU A 77 -10.15 -2.73 14.93
CA LEU A 77 -10.50 -3.67 16.00
C LEU A 77 -10.27 -3.04 17.38
N HIS A 78 -9.25 -2.19 17.46
CA HIS A 78 -8.88 -1.46 18.66
C HIS A 78 -8.57 0.00 18.34
N SER A 79 -8.89 0.89 19.27
CA SER A 79 -8.57 2.33 19.18
C SER A 79 -7.32 2.65 20.00
N GLY A 80 -6.48 3.53 19.47
CA GLY A 80 -5.24 3.93 20.14
C GLY A 80 -4.32 4.77 19.26
N PRO A 81 -3.17 5.24 19.81
CA PRO A 81 -2.27 6.17 19.13
C PRO A 81 -1.72 5.66 17.78
N TRP A 82 -1.65 4.33 17.60
CA TRP A 82 -1.24 3.71 16.34
C TRP A 82 -2.14 4.08 15.15
N GLN A 83 -3.37 4.54 15.38
CA GLN A 83 -4.25 5.03 14.32
C GLN A 83 -3.68 6.29 13.67
N GLU A 84 -3.24 7.25 14.49
CA GLU A 84 -2.62 8.49 14.03
C GLU A 84 -1.29 8.20 13.32
N ASP A 85 -0.46 7.33 13.90
CA ASP A 85 0.79 6.88 13.28
C ASP A 85 0.53 6.25 11.90
N PHE A 86 -0.50 5.42 11.79
CA PHE A 86 -0.88 4.79 10.54
C PHE A 86 -1.34 5.84 9.50
N HIS A 87 -2.19 6.78 9.90
CA HIS A 87 -2.64 7.85 9.00
C HIS A 87 -1.49 8.72 8.50
N ALA A 88 -0.54 9.07 9.37
CA ALA A 88 0.66 9.81 8.97
C ALA A 88 1.50 9.04 7.93
N ILE A 89 1.63 7.71 8.08
CA ILE A 89 2.33 6.86 7.10
C ILE A 89 1.55 6.81 5.77
N VAL A 90 0.21 6.74 5.82
CA VAL A 90 -0.66 6.76 4.63
C VAL A 90 -0.51 8.05 3.84
N ASP A 91 -0.56 9.20 4.51
CA ASP A 91 -0.48 10.51 3.85
C ASP A 91 0.88 10.69 3.18
N LYS A 92 1.97 10.38 3.91
CA LYS A 92 3.32 10.39 3.33
C LYS A 92 3.42 9.49 2.10
N ARG A 93 2.83 8.29 2.16
CA ARG A 93 2.86 7.35 1.04
C ARG A 93 2.08 7.85 -0.18
N ARG A 94 0.95 8.53 0.04
CA ARG A 94 0.16 9.15 -1.03
C ARG A 94 0.95 10.25 -1.72
N ASP A 95 1.63 11.09 -0.94
CA ASP A 95 2.45 12.17 -1.48
C ASP A 95 3.61 11.62 -2.33
N GLU A 96 4.30 10.58 -1.86
CA GLU A 96 5.34 9.89 -2.62
C GLU A 96 4.83 9.35 -3.96
N ILE A 97 3.65 8.72 -3.97
CA ILE A 97 3.03 8.18 -5.19
C ILE A 97 2.63 9.30 -6.14
N ASN A 98 2.06 10.39 -5.63
CA ASN A 98 1.65 11.54 -6.44
C ASN A 98 2.86 12.21 -7.09
N LEU A 99 3.95 12.44 -6.34
CA LEU A 99 5.19 12.97 -6.86
C LEU A 99 5.81 12.06 -7.92
N ALA A 100 5.78 10.74 -7.72
CA ALA A 100 6.26 9.77 -8.70
C ALA A 100 5.44 9.83 -10.01
N LYS A 101 4.11 9.91 -9.91
CA LYS A 101 3.22 10.05 -11.08
C LYS A 101 3.50 11.33 -11.87
N ILE A 102 3.69 12.47 -11.19
CA ILE A 102 4.01 13.74 -11.84
C ILE A 102 5.34 13.65 -12.60
N LYS A 103 6.35 13.02 -12.01
CA LYS A 103 7.65 12.79 -12.69
C LYS A 103 7.51 11.87 -13.90
N GLU A 104 6.71 10.80 -13.78
CA GLU A 104 6.48 9.86 -14.87
C GLU A 104 5.73 10.50 -16.05
N THR A 105 4.69 11.29 -15.77
CA THR A 105 3.94 12.00 -16.83
C THR A 105 4.80 13.04 -17.53
N ALA A 106 5.60 13.81 -16.80
CA ALA A 106 6.54 14.76 -17.37
C ALA A 106 7.57 14.07 -18.28
N LYS A 107 8.09 12.91 -17.86
CA LYS A 107 9.00 12.10 -18.67
C LYS A 107 8.33 11.61 -19.96
N LYS A 108 7.13 11.03 -19.85
CA LYS A 108 6.36 10.55 -21.03
C LYS A 108 6.06 11.67 -22.02
N GLN A 109 5.74 12.88 -21.54
CA GLN A 109 5.53 14.04 -22.41
C GLN A 109 6.81 14.45 -23.13
N LYS A 110 7.95 14.50 -22.42
CA LYS A 110 9.25 14.81 -23.02
C LYS A 110 9.65 13.76 -24.08
N ASP A 111 9.49 12.49 -23.78
CA ASP A 111 9.81 11.38 -24.69
C ASP A 111 8.91 11.42 -25.93
N ASN A 112 7.62 11.73 -25.77
CA ASN A 112 6.70 11.88 -26.89
C ASN A 112 7.04 13.09 -27.78
N LEU A 113 7.38 14.23 -27.18
CA LEU A 113 7.82 15.41 -27.92
C LEU A 113 9.11 15.15 -28.71
N ALA A 114 10.09 14.48 -28.10
CA ALA A 114 11.32 14.08 -28.77
C ALA A 114 11.04 13.12 -29.94
N ASN A 115 10.10 12.17 -29.78
CA ASN A 115 9.70 11.27 -30.85
C ASN A 115 9.00 11.99 -32.00
N ILE A 116 8.09 12.93 -31.71
CA ILE A 116 7.42 13.76 -32.72
C ILE A 116 8.47 14.57 -33.50
N GLN A 117 9.44 15.15 -32.81
CA GLN A 117 10.51 15.92 -33.43
C GLN A 117 11.37 15.03 -34.34
N ARG A 118 11.77 13.84 -33.87
CA ARG A 118 12.49 12.83 -34.67
C ARG A 118 11.74 12.46 -35.94
N ILE A 119 10.42 12.25 -35.86
CA ILE A 119 9.58 11.92 -37.01
C ILE A 119 9.54 13.09 -38.00
N LYS A 120 9.37 14.33 -37.52
CA LYS A 120 9.38 15.53 -38.38
C LYS A 120 10.71 15.68 -39.13
N GLU A 121 11.83 15.50 -38.44
CA GLU A 121 13.17 15.59 -39.04
C GLU A 121 13.34 14.54 -40.14
N LEU A 122 12.98 13.28 -39.89
CA LEU A 122 13.03 12.19 -40.88
C LEU A 122 12.18 12.48 -42.12
N LEU A 123 10.98 13.02 -41.94
CA LEU A 123 10.07 13.37 -43.04
C LEU A 123 10.53 14.61 -43.82
N SER A 124 11.28 15.52 -43.19
CA SER A 124 11.80 16.73 -43.84
C SER A 124 13.01 16.48 -44.76
N THR A 125 13.67 15.33 -44.59
CA THR A 125 14.82 14.89 -45.38
C THR A 125 14.46 13.98 -46.55
N TYR A 126 13.16 13.74 -46.78
CA TYR A 126 12.62 12.96 -47.90
C TYR A 126 12.09 13.90 -48.99
#